data_AF-A0A3G8YL38-F1
#
_entry.id   AF-A0A3G8YL38-F1
#
_cell.length_a   1.000
_cell.length_b   1.000
_cell.length_c   1.000
_cell.angle_alpha   90.00
_cell.angle_beta   90.00
_cell.angle_gamma   90.00
#
_symmetry.space_group_name_H-M   'P 1'
#
loop_
_entity.id
_entity.type
_entity.pdbx_description
1 polymer ?
#
loop_
_entity_poly.entity_id
_entity_poly.type
_entity_poly.pdbx_seq_one_letter_code
_entity_poly.pdbx_strand_id
1 'polypeptide(L)'
;MKLLWIALLAASLAAASPTTAQGYEMKSYLNLNGAQPAAFWCDTPERVLAVTQPKGTGGAAQPVTQPVKLLEWAGGDSSVQDYQLGPSDAGAGNLYTALTPAGQKVSQTPRYYVHSSNIENVNDPLYRMTHVNAFKVSAGTFACRYKPQAAFIGATAKHSITVWESGDKVTYSSSNHDGTPGLYLMGGTHSGQHYRWTNNGYTYALTLDDPAATLSVLRGAKVLSKEAFLAYSVSTRK
;
A
#
# COMPACT_ATOMS: atom_id res chain seq x y z
N MET A 1 22.80 -28.67 52.79
CA MET A 1 22.52 -27.40 52.09
C MET A 1 22.23 -27.73 50.63
N LYS A 2 20.96 -27.65 50.19
CA LYS A 2 20.53 -27.98 48.82
C LYS A 2 20.60 -26.70 47.97
N LEU A 3 21.44 -26.69 46.94
CA LEU A 3 21.49 -25.62 45.94
C LEU A 3 20.32 -25.76 44.96
N LEU A 4 19.54 -24.69 44.86
CA LEU A 4 18.38 -24.55 43.98
C LEU A 4 18.80 -23.88 42.66
N TRP A 5 18.73 -24.66 41.58
CA TRP A 5 18.09 -24.37 40.28
C TRP A 5 18.34 -23.01 39.61
N ILE A 6 19.08 -23.06 38.50
CA ILE A 6 19.21 -22.01 37.48
C ILE A 6 18.05 -22.14 36.50
N ALA A 7 17.18 -21.13 36.43
CA ALA A 7 16.16 -21.01 35.39
C ALA A 7 16.73 -20.19 34.22
N LEU A 8 16.92 -20.84 33.07
CA LEU A 8 17.17 -20.18 31.79
C LEU A 8 15.88 -19.48 31.32
N LEU A 9 15.87 -18.15 31.25
CA LEU A 9 14.91 -17.41 30.44
C LEU A 9 15.35 -17.47 28.97
N ALA A 10 14.64 -18.28 28.17
CA ALA A 10 14.67 -18.15 26.72
C ALA A 10 13.73 -16.99 26.33
N ALA A 11 14.30 -15.84 25.97
CA ALA A 11 13.56 -14.75 25.36
C ALA A 11 13.24 -15.12 23.90
N SER A 12 12.01 -15.57 23.66
CA SER A 12 11.47 -15.73 22.31
C SER A 12 11.29 -14.34 21.70
N LEU A 13 12.10 -14.01 20.68
CA LEU A 13 11.80 -12.91 19.76
C LEU A 13 10.51 -13.25 19.03
N ALA A 14 9.39 -12.70 19.51
CA ALA A 14 8.13 -12.73 18.77
C ALA A 14 8.32 -11.87 17.52
N ALA A 15 8.29 -12.51 16.35
CA ALA A 15 8.17 -11.81 15.08
C ALA A 15 6.89 -10.96 15.13
N ALA A 16 7.05 -9.64 15.12
CA ALA A 16 5.93 -8.72 15.00
C ALA A 16 5.36 -8.85 13.58
N SER A 17 4.38 -9.73 13.41
CA SER A 17 3.53 -9.73 12.23
C SER A 17 2.74 -8.41 12.22
N PRO A 18 2.58 -7.74 11.06
CA PRO A 18 1.65 -6.61 10.97
C PRO A 18 0.25 -7.09 11.38
N THR A 19 -0.26 -6.55 12.47
CA THR A 19 -1.58 -6.86 13.03
C THR A 19 -2.65 -6.13 12.23
N THR A 20 -3.13 -6.74 11.14
CA THR A 20 -4.28 -6.23 10.39
C THR A 20 -5.42 -5.85 11.34
N ALA A 21 -6.06 -4.70 11.10
CA ALA A 21 -7.20 -4.25 11.90
C ALA A 21 -8.27 -5.33 12.07
N GLN A 22 -8.93 -5.36 13.22
CA GLN A 22 -9.89 -6.41 13.57
C GLN A 22 -10.97 -6.53 12.49
N GLY A 23 -11.02 -7.68 11.81
CA GLY A 23 -12.03 -8.01 10.79
C GLY A 23 -11.74 -7.53 9.36
N TYR A 24 -10.59 -6.91 9.09
CA TYR A 24 -10.19 -6.53 7.73
C TYR A 24 -8.82 -7.10 7.35
N GLU A 25 -8.63 -7.38 6.07
CA GLU A 25 -7.33 -7.68 5.46
C GLU A 25 -7.03 -6.65 4.38
N MET A 26 -5.76 -6.25 4.28
CA MET A 26 -5.28 -5.37 3.21
C MET A 26 -4.49 -6.20 2.21
N LYS A 27 -4.81 -6.03 0.92
CA LYS A 27 -4.00 -6.55 -0.20
C LYS A 27 -3.50 -5.38 -1.02
N SER A 28 -2.24 -5.47 -1.45
CA SER A 28 -1.61 -4.44 -2.26
C SER A 28 -1.03 -5.04 -3.52
N TYR A 29 -1.14 -4.30 -4.61
CA TYR A 29 -0.71 -4.73 -5.92
C TYR A 29 -0.01 -3.57 -6.63
N LEU A 30 0.89 -3.93 -7.54
CA LEU A 30 1.55 -3.03 -8.45
C LEU A 30 1.55 -3.61 -9.86
N ASN A 31 1.75 -2.77 -10.86
CA ASN A 31 1.84 -3.18 -12.25
C ASN A 31 3.29 -3.13 -12.73
N LEU A 32 3.90 -4.29 -12.92
CA LEU A 32 5.22 -4.46 -13.53
C LEU A 32 5.08 -5.52 -14.62
N ASN A 33 4.84 -5.06 -15.85
CA ASN A 33 4.53 -5.91 -17.00
C ASN A 33 3.35 -6.88 -16.73
N GLY A 34 2.39 -6.44 -15.93
CA GLY A 34 1.33 -7.27 -15.35
C GLY A 34 1.14 -6.97 -13.87
N ALA A 35 -0.10 -7.13 -13.41
CA ALA A 35 -0.43 -6.87 -12.01
C ALA A 35 0.11 -8.00 -11.11
N GLN A 36 0.77 -7.62 -10.02
CA GLN A 36 1.39 -8.54 -9.08
C GLN A 36 1.37 -7.98 -7.65
N PRO A 37 1.51 -8.83 -6.62
CA PRO A 37 1.52 -8.36 -5.24
C PRO A 37 2.64 -7.36 -4.93
N ALA A 38 2.32 -6.33 -4.17
CA ALA A 38 3.24 -5.33 -3.66
C ALA A 38 3.43 -5.52 -2.15
N ALA A 39 4.67 -5.47 -1.66
CA ALA A 39 4.93 -5.41 -0.22
C ALA A 39 4.57 -4.03 0.33
N PHE A 40 4.97 -2.98 -0.39
CA PHE A 40 4.71 -1.60 -0.03
C PHE A 40 4.51 -0.79 -1.31
N TRP A 41 3.67 0.24 -1.22
CA TRP A 41 3.65 1.28 -2.24
C TRP A 41 3.25 2.60 -1.58
N CYS A 42 3.51 3.68 -2.31
CA CYS A 42 3.39 5.04 -1.82
C CYS A 42 3.05 5.96 -2.99
N ASP A 43 1.99 6.73 -2.79
CA ASP A 43 1.63 7.84 -3.64
C ASP A 43 2.18 9.14 -3.02
N THR A 44 2.90 9.94 -3.81
CA THR A 44 3.55 11.18 -3.36
C THR A 44 3.22 12.31 -4.34
N PRO A 45 3.45 13.59 -4.00
CA PRO A 45 3.17 14.68 -4.91
C PRO A 45 3.92 14.66 -6.25
N GLU A 46 5.04 13.94 -6.34
CA GLU A 46 5.89 13.96 -7.55
C GLU A 46 5.95 12.61 -8.25
N ARG A 47 5.64 11.52 -7.53
CA ARG A 47 5.85 10.15 -8.03
C ARG A 47 5.04 9.12 -7.25
N VAL A 48 4.86 7.96 -7.88
CA VAL A 48 4.42 6.74 -7.21
C VAL A 48 5.65 5.86 -7.01
N LEU A 49 5.84 5.32 -5.81
CA LEU A 49 6.87 4.31 -5.52
C LEU A 49 6.22 3.00 -5.11
N ALA A 50 6.77 1.86 -5.53
CA ALA A 50 6.29 0.55 -5.08
C ALA A 50 7.42 -0.46 -5.00
N VAL A 51 7.28 -1.42 -4.09
CA VAL A 51 8.19 -2.56 -3.93
C VAL A 51 7.41 -3.85 -4.13
N THR A 52 7.89 -4.70 -5.03
CA THR A 52 7.29 -6.03 -5.26
C THR A 52 7.31 -6.85 -3.99
N GLN A 53 6.28 -7.66 -3.78
CA GLN A 53 6.28 -8.61 -2.67
C GLN A 53 7.31 -9.73 -2.92
N PRO A 54 8.18 -10.04 -1.93
CA PRO A 54 9.06 -11.20 -2.06
C PRO A 54 8.25 -12.50 -2.19
N LYS A 55 8.77 -13.46 -2.97
CA LYS A 55 8.07 -14.72 -3.27
C LYS A 55 7.82 -15.53 -1.99
N GLY A 56 6.60 -16.07 -1.85
CA GLY A 56 6.25 -17.01 -0.77
C GLY A 56 5.98 -16.37 0.60
N THR A 57 5.87 -15.04 0.68
CA THR A 57 5.79 -14.33 1.97
C THR A 57 4.41 -13.85 2.37
N GLY A 58 3.45 -13.79 1.44
CA GLY A 58 2.11 -13.28 1.72
C GLY A 58 2.05 -11.85 2.29
N GLY A 59 3.12 -11.05 2.18
CA GLY A 59 3.17 -9.69 2.72
C GLY A 59 3.55 -9.59 4.20
N ALA A 60 3.97 -10.68 4.85
CA ALA A 60 4.41 -10.67 6.25
C ALA A 60 5.75 -9.92 6.45
N ALA A 61 6.05 -9.51 7.68
CA ALA A 61 7.36 -9.00 8.05
C ALA A 61 8.45 -10.05 7.76
N GLN A 62 9.55 -9.63 7.14
CA GLN A 62 10.57 -10.57 6.65
C GLN A 62 11.63 -10.87 7.72
N PRO A 63 11.88 -12.14 8.10
CA PRO A 63 12.98 -12.46 9.01
C PRO A 63 14.34 -12.42 8.32
N VAL A 64 14.36 -12.47 6.97
CA VAL A 64 15.57 -12.55 6.15
C VAL A 64 15.49 -11.57 4.99
N THR A 65 16.65 -11.14 4.51
CA THR A 65 16.73 -10.26 3.34
C THR A 65 16.36 -11.03 2.06
N GLN A 66 15.44 -10.50 1.26
CA GLN A 66 14.94 -11.14 0.03
C GLN A 66 14.99 -10.20 -1.18
N PRO A 67 15.24 -10.72 -2.39
CA PRO A 67 15.27 -9.90 -3.60
C PRO A 67 13.88 -9.34 -3.95
N VAL A 68 13.84 -8.08 -4.33
CA VAL A 68 12.65 -7.34 -4.76
C VAL A 68 13.00 -6.36 -5.89
N LYS A 69 11.98 -5.83 -6.56
CA LYS A 69 12.11 -4.67 -7.45
C LYS A 69 11.54 -3.44 -6.75
N LEU A 70 12.29 -2.34 -6.79
CA LEU A 70 11.78 -0.99 -6.55
C LEU A 70 11.29 -0.43 -7.89
N LEU A 71 10.07 0.09 -7.90
CA LEU A 71 9.47 0.79 -9.02
C LEU A 71 9.24 2.25 -8.63
N GLU A 72 9.54 3.14 -9.55
CA GLU A 72 9.23 4.56 -9.45
C GLU A 72 8.55 5.00 -10.75
N TRP A 73 7.43 5.72 -10.62
CA TRP A 73 6.74 6.38 -11.73
C TRP A 73 6.67 7.87 -11.45
N ALA A 74 7.27 8.68 -12.33
CA ALA A 74 7.27 10.13 -12.25
C ALA A 74 6.71 10.70 -13.56
N GLY A 75 5.43 11.09 -13.53
CA GLY A 75 4.72 11.48 -14.75
C GLY A 75 4.65 10.33 -15.77
N GLY A 76 5.17 10.55 -16.98
CA GLY A 76 5.22 9.53 -18.03
C GLY A 76 6.40 8.55 -17.92
N ASP A 77 7.39 8.87 -17.09
CA ASP A 77 8.60 8.07 -16.96
C ASP A 77 8.44 7.00 -15.88
N SER A 78 9.06 5.84 -16.10
CA SER A 78 9.16 4.80 -15.07
C SER A 78 10.55 4.20 -15.00
N SER A 79 10.95 3.82 -13.80
CA SER A 79 12.20 3.11 -13.55
C SER A 79 11.99 1.90 -12.66
N VAL A 80 12.77 0.85 -12.91
CA VAL A 80 12.76 -0.38 -12.13
C VAL A 80 14.19 -0.65 -11.69
N GLN A 81 14.43 -0.74 -10.39
CA GLN A 81 15.75 -1.07 -9.84
C GLN A 81 15.70 -2.36 -9.01
N ASP A 82 16.80 -3.12 -9.06
CA ASP A 82 17.00 -4.30 -8.23
C ASP A 82 17.38 -3.92 -6.80
N TYR A 83 16.59 -4.42 -5.85
CA TYR A 83 16.76 -4.18 -4.42
C TYR A 83 16.64 -5.48 -3.64
N GLN A 84 16.98 -5.37 -2.36
CA GLN A 84 16.75 -6.38 -1.36
C GLN A 84 15.92 -5.77 -0.24
N LEU A 85 14.83 -6.43 0.12
CA LEU A 85 13.97 -6.08 1.23
C LEU A 85 14.45 -6.83 2.48
N GLY A 86 14.95 -6.10 3.46
CA GLY A 86 15.44 -6.64 4.72
C GLY A 86 14.35 -6.79 5.78
N PRO A 87 14.73 -7.19 7.00
CA PRO A 87 13.81 -7.20 8.12
C PRO A 87 13.33 -5.79 8.48
N SER A 88 12.18 -5.74 9.13
CA SER A 88 11.61 -4.51 9.67
C SER A 88 12.12 -4.28 11.10
N ASP A 89 12.63 -3.09 11.37
CA ASP A 89 13.01 -2.65 12.71
C ASP A 89 11.86 -1.82 13.32
N ALA A 90 11.36 -2.26 14.48
CA ALA A 90 10.19 -1.69 15.13
C ALA A 90 10.60 -0.81 16.31
N GLY A 91 10.07 0.41 16.37
CA GLY A 91 10.32 1.33 17.48
C GLY A 91 9.18 2.32 17.68
N ALA A 92 8.59 2.34 18.89
CA ALA A 92 7.61 3.33 19.35
C ALA A 92 6.58 3.78 18.28
N GLY A 93 5.91 2.82 17.64
CA GLY A 93 4.87 3.11 16.64
C GLY A 93 5.34 3.31 15.20
N ASN A 94 6.63 3.11 14.97
CA ASN A 94 7.27 3.17 13.68
C ASN A 94 7.83 1.79 13.33
N LEU A 95 7.81 1.51 12.04
CA LEU A 95 8.42 0.36 11.43
C LEU A 95 9.30 0.83 10.28
N TYR A 96 10.59 0.49 10.31
CA TYR A 96 11.54 0.81 9.26
C TYR A 96 11.98 -0.49 8.58
N THR A 97 11.49 -0.73 7.37
CA THR A 97 11.86 -1.90 6.58
C THR A 97 13.03 -1.56 5.67
N ALA A 98 14.16 -2.23 5.87
CA ALA A 98 15.39 -1.92 5.13
C ALA A 98 15.23 -2.18 3.63
N LEU A 99 15.74 -1.26 2.81
CA LEU A 99 15.93 -1.41 1.38
C LEU A 99 17.43 -1.33 1.06
N THR A 100 17.99 -2.36 0.43
CA THR A 100 19.41 -2.38 0.04
C THR A 100 19.51 -2.58 -1.48
N PRO A 101 20.15 -1.68 -2.26
CA PRO A 101 20.35 -1.89 -3.68
C PRO A 101 21.09 -3.22 -3.93
N ALA A 102 20.72 -3.94 -4.98
CA ALA A 102 21.37 -5.20 -5.30
C ALA A 102 22.89 -5.04 -5.47
N GLY A 103 23.65 -6.00 -4.94
CA GLY A 103 25.11 -5.96 -4.92
C GLY A 103 25.73 -5.14 -3.78
N GLN A 104 24.94 -4.40 -3.00
CA GLN A 104 25.42 -3.74 -1.78
C GLN A 104 25.29 -4.66 -0.57
N LYS A 105 26.18 -4.46 0.42
CA LYS A 105 26.14 -5.20 1.69
C LYS A 105 24.97 -4.69 2.55
N VAL A 106 24.16 -5.62 3.06
CA VAL A 106 23.11 -5.32 4.04
C VAL A 106 23.75 -4.72 5.30
N SER A 107 23.25 -3.56 5.73
CA SER A 107 23.70 -2.84 6.92
C SER A 107 22.67 -2.93 8.03
N GLN A 108 23.12 -2.97 9.29
CA GLN A 108 22.24 -2.80 10.45
C GLN A 108 21.68 -1.37 10.56
N THR A 109 22.35 -0.40 9.94
CA THR A 109 21.90 0.98 9.80
C THR A 109 21.58 1.23 8.32
N PRO A 110 20.41 0.82 7.84
CA PRO A 110 20.09 0.88 6.42
C PRO A 110 20.02 2.34 5.94
N ARG A 111 20.71 2.63 4.82
CA ARG A 111 20.69 3.97 4.20
C ARG A 111 19.33 4.30 3.59
N TYR A 112 18.63 3.27 3.09
CA TYR A 112 17.33 3.35 2.41
C TYR A 112 16.34 2.44 3.11
N TYR A 113 15.08 2.85 3.15
CA TYR A 113 14.04 2.13 3.89
C TYR A 113 12.65 2.52 3.42
N VAL A 114 11.68 1.66 3.73
CA VAL A 114 10.26 2.03 3.81
C VAL A 114 9.92 2.29 5.26
N HIS A 115 9.39 3.47 5.56
CA HIS A 115 8.88 3.83 6.88
C HIS A 115 7.37 3.69 6.90
N SER A 116 6.86 2.80 7.75
CA SER A 116 5.43 2.60 7.99
C SER A 116 5.12 2.71 9.49
N SER A 117 3.85 2.72 9.84
CA SER A 117 3.40 2.66 11.23
C SER A 117 3.04 1.22 11.62
N ASN A 118 3.44 0.83 12.83
CA ASN A 118 2.97 -0.37 13.51
C ASN A 118 2.06 -0.06 14.71
N ILE A 119 1.63 1.21 14.89
CA ILE A 119 0.47 1.50 15.73
C ILE A 119 -0.76 1.16 14.90
N GLU A 120 -1.11 -0.12 14.92
CA GLU A 120 -2.44 -0.56 14.56
C GLU A 120 -3.31 -0.31 15.79
N ASN A 121 -4.08 0.78 15.79
CA ASN A 121 -5.15 0.87 16.78
C ASN A 121 -6.24 -0.11 16.34
N VAL A 122 -6.12 -1.36 16.75
CA VAL A 122 -7.05 -2.46 16.39
C VAL A 122 -8.48 -2.22 16.90
N ASN A 123 -8.64 -1.29 17.86
CA ASN A 123 -9.94 -0.84 18.36
C ASN A 123 -10.46 0.40 17.62
N ASP A 124 -9.63 1.01 16.76
CA ASP A 124 -10.02 2.16 15.97
C ASP A 124 -10.55 1.69 14.61
N PRO A 125 -11.86 1.84 14.34
CA PRO A 125 -12.41 1.58 13.02
C PRO A 125 -11.78 2.49 11.94
N LEU A 126 -10.97 3.49 12.32
CA LEU A 126 -10.19 4.32 11.39
C LEU A 126 -9.04 3.58 10.68
N TYR A 127 -8.56 2.47 11.24
CA TYR A 127 -7.39 1.76 10.71
C TYR A 127 -7.86 0.61 9.81
N ARG A 128 -7.91 0.80 8.48
CA ARG A 128 -8.29 -0.25 7.51
C ARG A 128 -7.13 -0.77 6.66
N MET A 129 -6.06 0.01 6.59
CA MET A 129 -4.89 -0.21 5.74
C MET A 129 -3.63 0.17 6.50
N THR A 130 -2.52 -0.47 6.19
CA THR A 130 -1.20 -0.12 6.69
C THR A 130 -0.86 1.32 6.31
N HIS A 131 -0.53 2.14 7.30
CA HIS A 131 -0.05 3.49 7.08
C HIS A 131 1.44 3.45 6.67
N VAL A 132 1.71 3.63 5.39
CA VAL A 132 3.07 3.89 4.89
C VAL A 132 3.32 5.39 4.98
N ASN A 133 4.34 5.80 5.74
CA ASN A 133 4.67 7.20 5.99
C ASN A 133 5.60 7.76 4.90
N ALA A 134 6.65 7.02 4.54
CA ALA A 134 7.66 7.51 3.62
C ALA A 134 8.50 6.40 2.97
N PHE A 135 9.06 6.72 1.81
CA PHE A 135 10.14 5.96 1.16
C PHE A 135 11.42 6.78 1.20
N LYS A 136 12.51 6.21 1.72
CA LYS A 136 13.86 6.76 1.55
C LYS A 136 14.62 5.88 0.57
N VAL A 137 14.93 6.41 -0.60
CA VAL A 137 15.62 5.72 -1.71
C VAL A 137 16.80 6.57 -2.21
N SER A 138 17.52 6.11 -3.24
CA SER A 138 18.68 6.86 -3.78
C SER A 138 18.31 8.24 -4.29
N ALA A 139 17.11 8.38 -4.87
CA ALA A 139 16.58 9.64 -5.38
C ALA A 139 16.18 10.65 -4.28
N GLY A 140 16.01 10.22 -3.03
CA GLY A 140 15.62 11.09 -1.93
C GLY A 140 14.69 10.44 -0.92
N THR A 141 14.03 11.26 -0.10
CA THR A 141 13.00 10.85 0.84
C THR A 141 11.66 11.41 0.38
N PHE A 142 10.67 10.54 0.22
CA PHE A 142 9.35 10.90 -0.27
C PHE A 142 8.29 10.55 0.76
N ALA A 143 7.54 11.56 1.21
CA ALA A 143 6.42 11.39 2.13
C ALA A 143 5.18 10.92 1.37
N CYS A 144 4.50 9.92 1.94
CA CYS A 144 3.34 9.29 1.33
C CYS A 144 2.04 10.03 1.71
N ARG A 145 1.13 10.11 0.75
CA ARG A 145 -0.24 10.58 0.97
C ARG A 145 -1.07 9.44 1.57
N TYR A 146 -1.06 9.33 2.89
CA TYR A 146 -1.94 8.40 3.60
C TYR A 146 -3.37 8.93 3.70
N LYS A 147 -4.34 8.02 3.59
CA LYS A 147 -5.76 8.31 3.80
C LYS A 147 -6.34 7.30 4.80
N PRO A 148 -6.72 7.75 6.01
CA PRO A 148 -7.34 6.87 6.99
C PRO A 148 -8.69 6.36 6.46
N GLN A 149 -9.14 5.20 6.95
CA GLN A 149 -10.42 4.56 6.60
C GLN A 149 -10.64 4.19 5.14
N ALA A 150 -9.65 4.32 4.29
CA ALA A 150 -9.83 3.96 2.90
C ALA A 150 -10.16 2.47 2.77
N ALA A 151 -11.21 2.17 2.01
CA ALA A 151 -11.50 0.83 1.51
C ALA A 151 -10.66 0.51 0.28
N PHE A 152 -10.32 1.53 -0.51
CA PHE A 152 -9.42 1.45 -1.65
C PHE A 152 -8.58 2.72 -1.74
N ILE A 153 -7.29 2.57 -2.03
CA ILE A 153 -6.40 3.66 -2.47
C ILE A 153 -5.68 3.14 -3.70
N GLY A 154 -5.55 3.94 -4.76
CA GLY A 154 -4.78 3.54 -5.94
C GLY A 154 -4.28 4.72 -6.73
N ALA A 155 -3.15 4.57 -7.39
CA ALA A 155 -2.58 5.56 -8.28
C ALA A 155 -2.61 5.08 -9.74
N THR A 156 -3.11 5.91 -10.65
CA THR A 156 -2.99 5.76 -12.10
C THR A 156 -1.83 6.61 -12.60
N ALA A 157 -1.54 6.53 -13.90
CA ALA A 157 -0.57 7.44 -14.53
C ALA A 157 -0.97 8.92 -14.44
N LYS A 158 -2.24 9.24 -14.14
CA LYS A 158 -2.77 10.60 -14.17
C LYS A 158 -3.03 11.18 -12.78
N HIS A 159 -3.55 10.37 -11.87
CA HIS A 159 -3.98 10.81 -10.55
C HIS A 159 -4.04 9.64 -9.58
N SER A 160 -4.26 9.96 -8.31
CA SER A 160 -4.55 8.99 -7.27
C SER A 160 -6.00 9.10 -6.84
N ILE A 161 -6.61 7.98 -6.48
CA ILE A 161 -7.98 7.92 -5.99
C ILE A 161 -8.02 7.30 -4.60
N THR A 162 -9.04 7.67 -3.86
CA THR A 162 -9.38 7.09 -2.57
C THR A 162 -10.86 6.83 -2.49
N VAL A 163 -11.22 5.65 -2.00
CA VAL A 163 -12.61 5.25 -1.77
C VAL A 163 -12.81 4.97 -0.28
N TRP A 164 -13.88 5.51 0.28
CA TRP A 164 -14.36 5.20 1.62
C TRP A 164 -15.71 4.50 1.55
N GLU A 165 -15.96 3.62 2.51
CA GLU A 165 -17.25 2.95 2.68
C GLU A 165 -17.83 3.31 4.04
N SER A 166 -19.12 3.64 4.07
CA SER A 166 -19.89 3.88 5.28
C SER A 166 -21.28 3.30 5.11
N GLY A 167 -21.52 2.15 5.73
CA GLY A 167 -22.72 1.33 5.46
C GLY A 167 -22.80 0.95 3.98
N ASP A 168 -23.96 1.20 3.36
CA ASP A 168 -24.21 0.90 1.94
C ASP A 168 -23.78 2.02 0.98
N LYS A 169 -23.13 3.07 1.49
CA LYS A 169 -22.70 4.23 0.72
C LYS A 169 -21.20 4.24 0.55
N VAL A 170 -20.76 4.60 -0.65
CA VAL A 170 -19.33 4.80 -0.95
C VAL A 170 -19.04 6.21 -1.43
N THR A 171 -17.92 6.74 -0.97
CA THR A 171 -17.40 8.06 -1.33
C THR A 171 -16.11 7.88 -2.10
N TYR A 172 -15.97 8.63 -3.19
CA TYR A 172 -14.78 8.68 -4.04
C TYR A 172 -14.15 10.07 -3.95
N SER A 173 -12.83 10.11 -3.87
CA SER A 173 -12.05 11.30 -4.15
C SER A 173 -10.91 10.98 -5.10
N SER A 174 -10.52 11.94 -5.92
CA SER A 174 -9.25 11.92 -6.63
C SER A 174 -8.37 13.11 -6.28
N SER A 175 -7.08 12.96 -6.47
CA SER A 175 -6.07 14.00 -6.32
C SER A 175 -5.06 13.85 -7.44
N ASN A 176 -4.74 14.95 -8.10
CA ASN A 176 -3.70 14.95 -9.12
C ASN A 176 -2.33 14.65 -8.47
N HIS A 177 -1.36 14.25 -9.29
CA HIS A 177 -0.01 13.97 -8.78
C HIS A 177 0.53 15.18 -8.03
N ASP A 178 0.43 16.39 -8.59
CA ASP A 178 0.85 17.66 -7.95
C ASP A 178 0.17 18.02 -6.61
N GLY A 179 -0.74 17.19 -6.11
CA GLY A 179 -1.42 17.40 -4.84
C GLY A 179 -2.71 18.19 -4.94
N THR A 180 -3.05 18.74 -6.11
CA THR A 180 -4.30 19.49 -6.28
C THR A 180 -5.51 18.54 -6.19
N PRO A 181 -6.60 18.97 -5.54
CA PRO A 181 -7.83 18.17 -5.47
C PRO A 181 -8.39 17.91 -6.86
N GLY A 182 -8.83 16.68 -7.09
CA GLY A 182 -9.56 16.28 -8.28
C GLY A 182 -11.07 16.27 -8.04
N LEU A 183 -11.71 15.18 -8.40
CA LEU A 183 -13.15 14.98 -8.29
C LEU A 183 -13.51 14.38 -6.93
N TYR A 184 -14.62 14.84 -6.36
CA TYR A 184 -15.21 14.27 -5.15
C TYR A 184 -16.65 13.84 -5.41
N LEU A 185 -16.97 12.58 -5.18
CA LEU A 185 -18.29 12.00 -5.43
C LEU A 185 -18.78 11.28 -4.17
N MET A 186 -20.04 11.52 -3.81
CA MET A 186 -20.69 10.84 -2.69
C MET A 186 -21.85 9.97 -3.20
N GLY A 187 -22.33 9.08 -2.33
CA GLY A 187 -23.56 8.33 -2.57
C GLY A 187 -23.45 7.23 -3.62
N GLY A 188 -22.22 6.79 -3.94
CA GLY A 188 -22.03 5.63 -4.82
C GLY A 188 -22.45 4.34 -4.15
N THR A 189 -22.35 3.25 -4.91
CA THR A 189 -22.67 1.88 -4.48
C THR A 189 -21.46 0.96 -4.63
N HIS A 190 -21.36 -0.03 -3.75
CA HIS A 190 -20.42 -1.14 -3.86
C HIS A 190 -21.20 -2.45 -4.00
N SER A 191 -20.90 -3.24 -5.04
CA SER A 191 -21.50 -4.56 -5.27
C SER A 191 -20.47 -5.53 -5.83
N GLY A 192 -20.19 -6.61 -5.10
CA GLY A 192 -19.16 -7.58 -5.49
C GLY A 192 -17.79 -6.92 -5.58
N GLN A 193 -17.26 -6.82 -6.80
CA GLN A 193 -15.97 -6.21 -7.09
C GLN A 193 -16.09 -4.83 -7.76
N HIS A 194 -17.29 -4.24 -7.75
CA HIS A 194 -17.58 -3.03 -8.50
C HIS A 194 -18.03 -1.90 -7.57
N TYR A 195 -17.31 -0.78 -7.65
CA TYR A 195 -17.76 0.49 -7.11
C TYR A 195 -18.28 1.37 -8.23
N ARG A 196 -19.38 2.06 -7.98
CA ARG A 196 -20.05 2.90 -8.99
C ARG A 196 -20.54 4.21 -8.41
N TRP A 197 -20.24 5.30 -9.11
CA TRP A 197 -20.80 6.63 -8.86
C TRP A 197 -21.40 7.19 -10.15
N THR A 198 -22.47 7.98 -10.02
CA THR A 198 -23.05 8.70 -11.16
C THR A 198 -23.13 10.18 -10.82
N ASN A 199 -22.66 11.04 -11.72
CA ASN A 199 -22.71 12.49 -11.56
C ASN A 199 -22.86 13.16 -12.94
N ASN A 200 -23.84 14.04 -13.11
CA ASN A 200 -24.07 14.80 -14.34
C ASN A 200 -24.08 13.96 -15.64
N GLY A 201 -24.68 12.77 -15.59
CA GLY A 201 -24.75 11.84 -16.73
C GLY A 201 -23.48 11.03 -17.01
N TYR A 202 -22.44 11.20 -16.19
CA TYR A 202 -21.23 10.38 -16.20
C TYR A 202 -21.31 9.28 -15.15
N THR A 203 -20.81 8.10 -15.48
CA THR A 203 -20.61 6.99 -14.55
C THR A 203 -19.11 6.81 -14.31
N TYR A 204 -18.70 6.78 -13.06
CA TYR A 204 -17.37 6.43 -12.62
C TYR A 204 -17.44 5.02 -12.05
N ALA A 205 -16.69 4.09 -12.64
CA ALA A 205 -16.71 2.68 -12.27
C ALA A 205 -15.29 2.24 -11.91
N LEU A 206 -15.11 1.78 -10.67
CA LEU A 206 -13.90 1.09 -10.24
C LEU A 206 -14.22 -0.41 -10.19
N THR A 207 -13.48 -1.20 -10.96
CA THR A 207 -13.60 -2.66 -10.98
C THR A 207 -12.33 -3.27 -10.41
N LEU A 208 -12.49 -4.23 -9.49
CA LEU A 208 -11.42 -4.98 -8.86
C LEU A 208 -11.37 -6.40 -9.45
N ASP A 209 -10.43 -6.63 -10.36
CA ASP A 209 -10.20 -7.92 -11.02
C ASP A 209 -8.88 -8.53 -10.48
N ASP A 210 -8.84 -8.91 -9.20
CA ASP A 210 -7.64 -9.40 -8.48
C ASP A 210 -6.76 -10.32 -9.36
N PRO A 211 -5.50 -9.94 -9.67
CA PRO A 211 -4.67 -8.89 -9.05
C PRO A 211 -4.72 -7.50 -9.71
N ALA A 212 -5.58 -7.28 -10.71
CA ALA A 212 -5.74 -6.01 -11.40
C ALA A 212 -6.89 -5.17 -10.85
N ALA A 213 -6.83 -3.87 -11.10
CA ALA A 213 -7.96 -2.97 -10.91
C ALA A 213 -8.02 -1.99 -12.08
N THR A 214 -9.21 -1.49 -12.39
CA THR A 214 -9.42 -0.52 -13.46
C THR A 214 -10.41 0.56 -13.03
N LEU A 215 -10.06 1.82 -13.31
CA LEU A 215 -10.98 2.94 -13.23
C LEU A 215 -11.50 3.27 -14.64
N SER A 216 -12.82 3.30 -14.81
CA SER A 216 -13.47 3.66 -16.06
C SER A 216 -14.42 4.84 -15.86
N VAL A 217 -14.46 5.74 -16.83
CA VAL A 217 -15.45 6.83 -16.90
C VAL A 217 -16.30 6.61 -18.14
N LEU A 218 -17.61 6.58 -17.97
CA LEU A 218 -18.58 6.35 -19.03
C LEU A 218 -19.57 7.50 -19.11
N ARG A 219 -20.17 7.70 -20.29
CA ARG A 219 -21.36 8.54 -20.47
C ARG A 219 -22.40 7.74 -21.25
N GLY A 220 -23.50 7.38 -20.59
CA GLY A 220 -24.39 6.33 -21.09
C GLY A 220 -23.64 4.99 -21.21
N ALA A 221 -23.74 4.34 -22.37
CA ALA A 221 -23.04 3.09 -22.67
C ALA A 221 -21.60 3.28 -23.21
N LYS A 222 -21.18 4.52 -23.49
CA LYS A 222 -19.86 4.80 -24.09
C LYS A 222 -18.80 4.95 -23.01
N VAL A 223 -17.72 4.17 -23.10
CA VAL A 223 -16.51 4.37 -22.30
C VAL A 223 -15.74 5.57 -22.84
N LEU A 224 -15.48 6.56 -21.99
CA LEU A 224 -14.72 7.77 -22.30
C LEU A 224 -13.26 7.68 -21.85
N SER A 225 -13.03 7.04 -20.71
CA SER A 225 -11.69 6.77 -20.18
C SER A 225 -11.66 5.39 -19.54
N LYS A 226 -10.52 4.72 -19.64
CA LYS A 226 -10.20 3.48 -18.95
C LYS A 226 -8.74 3.55 -18.51
N GLU A 227 -8.49 3.46 -17.22
CA GLU A 227 -7.19 3.65 -16.61
C GLU A 227 -6.84 2.43 -15.76
N ALA A 228 -5.67 1.86 -16.01
CA ALA A 228 -5.08 0.84 -15.14
C ALA A 228 -4.36 1.53 -13.97
N PHE A 229 -4.33 0.84 -12.83
CA PHE A 229 -3.53 1.29 -11.69
C PHE A 229 -2.06 0.90 -11.87
N LEU A 230 -1.17 1.83 -11.51
CA LEU A 230 0.26 1.59 -11.32
C LEU A 230 0.50 0.81 -10.04
N ALA A 231 -0.19 1.20 -8.97
CA ALA A 231 -0.25 0.50 -7.71
C ALA A 231 -1.56 0.80 -6.99
N TYR A 232 -2.04 -0.14 -6.18
CA TYR A 232 -3.23 0.06 -5.35
C TYR A 232 -3.22 -0.84 -4.12
N SER A 233 -3.99 -0.44 -3.11
CA SER A 233 -4.38 -1.25 -1.97
C SER A 233 -5.89 -1.32 -1.86
N VAL A 234 -6.38 -2.49 -1.47
CA VAL A 234 -7.79 -2.72 -1.14
C VAL A 234 -7.89 -3.34 0.26
N SER A 235 -8.86 -2.88 1.04
CA SER A 235 -9.17 -3.38 2.37
C SER A 235 -10.50 -4.11 2.34
N THR A 236 -10.44 -5.44 2.40
CA THR A 236 -11.61 -6.33 2.39
C THR A 236 -11.88 -6.88 3.78
N ARG A 237 -13.14 -7.21 4.09
CA ARG A 237 -13.45 -7.92 5.34
C ARG A 237 -12.88 -9.34 5.30
N LYS A 238 -12.41 -9.81 6.45
CA LYS A 238 -12.05 -11.22 6.68
C LYS A 238 -13.29 -12.09 6.84
#